data_AF-A0A538B5A9-F1
#
_entry.id   AF-A0A538B5A9-F1
#
_cell.length_a   1.000
_cell.length_b   1.000
_cell.length_c   1.000
_cell.angle_alpha   90.00
_cell.angle_beta   90.00
_cell.angle_gamma   90.00
#
_symmetry.space_group_name_H-M   'P 1'
#
loop_
_entity.id
_entity.type
_entity.pdbx_description
1 polymer ?
#
loop_
_entity_poly.entity_id
_entity_poly.type
_entity_poly.pdbx_seq_one_letter_code
_entity_poly.pdbx_strand_id
1 'polypeptide(L)'
;MARTVKLLGVPVDLYFEASRHMGEIAREFALISFGDRSGVNERVPNRLLDLVAELRGPRRRDTDAIRMQFEDAARAGRDTIDVEVPADDSAVELTERITELLDAADEFCRSGDLLTLASSPDVVAWRHWWRDQVVGQAREGAEPVPWTSVTQP
;
A
#
# COMPACT_ATOMS: atom_id res chain seq x y z
N MET A 1 -17.78 -7.28 -12.42
CA MET A 1 -17.22 -6.80 -13.72
C MET A 1 -16.11 -5.82 -13.37
N ALA A 2 -14.96 -5.86 -14.04
CA ALA A 2 -13.86 -4.93 -13.76
C ALA A 2 -14.25 -3.51 -14.19
N ARG A 3 -14.17 -2.54 -13.28
CA ARG A 3 -14.32 -1.10 -13.58
C ARG A 3 -12.92 -0.47 -13.64
N THR A 4 -12.71 0.45 -14.56
CA THR A 4 -11.48 1.26 -14.57
C THR A 4 -11.61 2.40 -13.57
N VAL A 5 -10.69 2.47 -12.61
CA VAL A 5 -10.52 3.54 -11.61
C VAL A 5 -9.45 4.51 -12.11
N LYS A 6 -9.65 5.80 -11.87
CA LYS A 6 -8.71 6.86 -12.20
C LYS A 6 -8.04 7.42 -10.95
N LEU A 7 -6.73 7.44 -10.94
CA LEU A 7 -5.91 8.02 -9.89
C LEU A 7 -5.25 9.26 -10.48
N LEU A 8 -5.59 10.44 -9.96
CA LEU A 8 -5.19 11.70 -10.58
C LEU A 8 -4.08 12.39 -9.78
N GLY A 9 -3.10 12.97 -10.48
CA GLY A 9 -2.04 13.79 -9.90
C GLY A 9 -1.09 13.05 -8.97
N VAL A 10 -0.86 11.76 -9.19
CA VAL A 10 -0.04 10.93 -8.31
C VAL A 10 1.43 11.31 -8.43
N PRO A 11 2.13 11.66 -7.33
CA PRO A 11 3.57 11.86 -7.33
C PRO A 11 4.30 10.54 -7.57
N VAL A 12 5.21 10.53 -8.54
CA VAL A 12 5.93 9.32 -8.96
C VAL A 12 6.84 8.82 -7.83
N ASP A 13 7.52 9.72 -7.13
CA ASP A 13 8.40 9.34 -6.01
C ASP A 13 7.63 8.74 -4.84
N LEU A 14 6.44 9.27 -4.55
CA LEU A 14 5.57 8.78 -3.47
C LEU A 14 5.12 7.34 -3.73
N TYR A 15 4.80 6.99 -4.98
CA TYR A 15 4.47 5.62 -5.35
C TYR A 15 5.63 4.66 -5.04
N PHE A 16 6.86 5.04 -5.40
CA PHE A 16 8.04 4.21 -5.17
C PHE A 16 8.41 4.13 -3.68
N GLU A 17 8.27 5.22 -2.93
CA GLU A 17 8.44 5.24 -1.48
C GLU A 17 7.46 4.27 -0.80
N ALA A 18 6.16 4.41 -1.08
CA ALA A 18 5.13 3.54 -0.51
C ALA A 18 5.33 2.06 -0.88
N SER A 19 5.71 1.79 -2.14
CA SER A 19 5.98 0.44 -2.63
C SER A 19 7.20 -0.19 -1.95
N ARG A 20 8.27 0.59 -1.74
CA ARG A 20 9.47 0.15 -1.01
C ARG A 20 9.13 -0.15 0.43
N HIS A 21 8.43 0.77 1.09
CA HIS A 21 8.07 0.66 2.50
C HIS A 21 7.20 -0.58 2.76
N MET A 22 6.20 -0.82 1.92
CA MET A 22 5.37 -2.04 1.98
C MET A 22 6.22 -3.32 1.84
N GLY A 23 7.25 -3.30 0.98
CA GLY A 23 8.19 -4.41 0.84
C GLY A 23 9.10 -4.62 2.06
N GLU A 24 9.55 -3.54 2.69
CA GLU A 24 10.33 -3.57 3.93
C GLU A 24 9.52 -4.15 5.08
N ILE A 25 8.28 -3.69 5.27
CA ILE A 25 7.31 -4.25 6.21
C ILE A 25 7.16 -5.76 6.00
N ALA A 26 6.89 -6.20 4.76
CA ALA A 26 6.70 -7.61 4.45
C ALA A 26 7.93 -8.47 4.76
N ARG A 27 9.12 -7.91 4.53
CA ARG A 27 10.39 -8.58 4.82
C ARG A 27 10.60 -8.72 6.32
N GLU A 28 10.41 -7.65 7.08
CA GLU A 28 10.67 -7.64 8.51
C GLU A 28 9.67 -8.49 9.28
N PHE A 29 8.37 -8.40 8.97
CA PHE A 29 7.39 -9.29 9.61
C PHE A 29 7.65 -10.76 9.30
N ALA A 30 8.12 -11.09 8.10
CA ALA A 30 8.54 -12.45 7.82
C ALA A 30 9.78 -12.85 8.64
N LEU A 31 10.79 -11.99 8.76
CA LEU A 31 11.96 -12.26 9.61
C LEU A 31 11.58 -12.48 11.06
N ILE A 32 10.66 -11.67 11.60
CA ILE A 32 10.11 -11.87 12.94
C ILE A 32 9.42 -13.23 13.02
N SER A 33 8.54 -13.56 12.06
CA SER A 33 7.80 -14.83 12.00
C SER A 33 8.72 -16.05 12.00
N PHE A 34 9.83 -16.00 11.27
CA PHE A 34 10.84 -17.08 11.22
C PHE A 34 11.81 -17.06 12.41
N GLY A 35 11.94 -15.93 13.10
CA GLY A 35 12.88 -15.67 14.18
C GLY A 35 12.40 -16.23 15.52
N ASP A 36 12.43 -17.55 15.66
CA ASP A 36 12.01 -18.31 16.86
C ASP A 36 12.82 -18.02 18.15
N ARG A 37 13.75 -17.04 18.14
CA ARG A 37 14.76 -16.85 19.20
C ARG A 37 14.71 -15.53 19.98
N SER A 38 13.83 -14.59 19.66
CA SER A 38 13.79 -13.26 20.31
C SER A 38 12.60 -13.04 21.26
N GLY A 39 11.68 -14.00 21.41
CA GLY A 39 10.48 -13.84 22.25
C GLY A 39 9.45 -12.83 21.71
N VAL A 40 9.72 -12.25 20.54
CA VAL A 40 8.81 -11.35 19.80
C VAL A 40 7.69 -12.15 19.13
N ASN A 41 7.99 -13.38 18.68
CA ASN A 41 7.04 -14.25 17.99
C ASN A 41 5.75 -14.54 18.80
N GLU A 42 5.85 -14.66 20.12
CA GLU A 42 4.69 -14.87 21.00
C GLU A 42 3.74 -13.66 21.06
N ARG A 43 4.17 -12.48 20.56
CA ARG A 43 3.41 -11.22 20.59
C ARG A 43 2.98 -10.74 19.21
N VAL A 44 3.37 -11.40 18.12
CA VAL A 44 2.97 -10.98 16.77
C VAL A 44 1.49 -11.34 16.55
N PRO A 45 0.60 -10.38 16.31
CA PRO A 45 -0.79 -10.65 16.02
C PRO A 45 -0.96 -11.44 14.71
N ASN A 46 -1.89 -12.40 14.66
CA ASN A 46 -2.20 -13.19 13.46
C ASN A 46 -2.46 -12.33 12.21
N ARG A 47 -3.08 -11.15 12.38
CA ARG A 47 -3.28 -10.17 11.30
C ARG A 47 -1.97 -9.78 10.59
N LEU A 48 -0.83 -9.72 11.28
CA LEU A 48 0.46 -9.38 10.67
C LEU A 48 1.07 -10.56 9.89
N LEU A 49 0.73 -11.80 10.27
CA LEU A 49 1.08 -12.99 9.48
C LEU A 49 0.27 -13.03 8.18
N ASP A 50 -1.02 -12.65 8.25
CA ASP A 50 -1.88 -12.51 7.06
C ASP A 50 -1.30 -11.47 6.10
N LEU A 51 -0.79 -10.33 6.60
CA LEU A 51 -0.14 -9.31 5.77
C LEU A 51 1.03 -9.88 4.97
N VAL A 52 1.89 -10.66 5.62
CA VAL A 52 3.04 -11.30 4.96
C VAL A 52 2.57 -12.26 3.87
N ALA A 53 1.50 -13.02 4.12
CA ALA A 53 0.93 -13.94 3.14
C ALA A 53 0.34 -13.20 1.94
N GLU A 54 -0.43 -12.13 2.16
CA GLU A 54 -1.04 -11.30 1.11
C GLU A 54 0.03 -10.62 0.24
N LEU A 55 1.05 -10.01 0.86
CA LEU A 55 2.11 -9.29 0.14
C LEU A 55 3.07 -10.22 -0.64
N ARG A 56 3.15 -11.49 -0.25
CA ARG A 56 3.95 -12.53 -0.94
C ARG A 56 3.12 -13.35 -1.93
N GLY A 57 1.81 -13.13 -1.99
CA GLY A 57 0.88 -13.93 -2.77
C GLY A 57 1.04 -13.78 -4.30
N PRO A 58 0.44 -14.68 -5.09
CA PRO A 58 0.56 -14.71 -6.56
C PRO A 58 -0.03 -13.50 -7.31
N ARG A 59 -0.80 -12.62 -6.63
CA ARG A 59 -1.48 -11.45 -7.22
C ARG A 59 -0.55 -10.27 -7.56
N ARG A 60 0.78 -10.43 -7.43
CA ARG A 60 1.79 -9.44 -7.90
C ARG A 60 1.67 -9.09 -9.39
N ARG A 61 1.10 -9.97 -10.23
CA ARG A 61 1.04 -9.75 -11.68
C ARG A 61 0.15 -8.58 -12.09
N ASP A 62 -0.92 -8.30 -11.36
CA ASP A 62 -1.80 -7.16 -11.67
C ASP A 62 -1.15 -5.82 -11.26
N THR A 63 -0.23 -5.87 -10.30
CA THR A 63 0.58 -4.73 -9.85
C THR A 63 1.65 -4.33 -10.86
N ASP A 64 2.08 -5.24 -11.75
CA ASP A 64 3.15 -4.98 -12.71
C ASP A 64 2.73 -3.94 -13.77
N ALA A 65 1.48 -3.97 -14.23
CA ALA A 65 0.98 -2.98 -15.20
C ALA A 65 0.88 -1.57 -14.61
N ILE A 66 0.47 -1.46 -13.34
CA ILE A 66 0.46 -0.19 -12.61
C ILE A 66 1.88 0.33 -12.45
N ARG A 67 2.79 -0.53 -11.96
CA ARG A 67 4.20 -0.20 -11.76
C ARG A 67 4.87 0.28 -13.04
N MET A 68 4.60 -0.36 -14.17
CA MET A 68 5.14 0.06 -15.48
C MET A 68 4.75 1.51 -15.83
N GLN A 69 3.52 1.95 -15.53
CA GLN A 69 3.10 3.34 -15.77
C GLN A 69 3.96 4.34 -14.97
N PHE A 70 4.28 4.02 -13.71
CA PHE A 70 5.18 4.82 -12.88
C PHE A 70 6.64 4.77 -13.34
N GLU A 71 7.15 3.60 -13.74
CA GLU A 71 8.50 3.45 -14.27
C GLU A 71 8.69 4.24 -15.58
N ASP A 72 7.70 4.25 -16.45
CA ASP A 72 7.71 5.02 -17.70
C ASP A 72 7.65 6.53 -17.43
N ALA A 73 6.86 6.96 -16.44
CA ALA A 73 6.80 8.34 -16.00
C ALA A 73 8.12 8.85 -15.42
N ALA A 74 8.75 8.06 -14.55
CA ALA A 74 10.06 8.34 -14.00
C ALA A 74 11.11 8.45 -15.10
N ARG A 75 11.11 7.52 -16.07
CA ARG A 75 12.02 7.54 -17.23
C ARG A 75 11.80 8.77 -18.10
N ALA A 76 10.56 9.27 -18.19
CA ALA A 76 10.20 10.48 -18.90
C ALA A 76 10.45 11.77 -18.10
N GLY A 77 10.95 11.70 -16.86
CA GLY A 77 11.21 12.86 -16.00
C GLY A 77 9.94 13.58 -15.54
N ARG A 78 8.82 12.85 -15.38
CA ARG A 78 7.57 13.41 -14.85
C ARG A 78 7.54 13.24 -13.35
N ASP A 79 7.22 14.31 -12.64
CA ASP A 79 7.06 14.28 -11.18
C ASP A 79 5.69 13.73 -10.77
N THR A 80 4.68 13.89 -11.61
CA THR A 80 3.31 13.43 -11.35
C THR A 80 2.67 12.77 -12.58
N ILE A 81 1.78 11.80 -12.37
CA ILE A 81 0.98 11.17 -13.43
C ILE A 81 -0.46 10.89 -13.01
N ASP A 82 -1.32 10.80 -14.03
CA ASP A 82 -2.64 10.19 -13.92
C ASP A 82 -2.53 8.73 -14.34
N VAL A 83 -3.16 7.83 -13.57
CA VAL A 83 -3.08 6.37 -13.76
C VAL A 83 -4.48 5.78 -13.84
N GLU A 84 -4.67 4.87 -14.79
CA GLU A 84 -5.88 4.06 -14.87
C GLU A 84 -5.58 2.65 -14.34
N VAL A 85 -6.44 2.18 -13.43
CA VAL A 85 -6.28 0.91 -12.74
C VAL A 85 -7.55 0.07 -12.90
N PRO A 86 -7.46 -1.19 -13.40
CA PRO A 86 -8.60 -2.09 -13.36
C PRO A 86 -8.90 -2.49 -11.91
N ALA A 87 -10.12 -2.24 -11.47
CA ALA A 87 -10.64 -2.64 -10.16
C ALA A 87 -11.84 -3.58 -10.37
N ASP A 88 -11.58 -4.88 -10.29
CA ASP A 88 -12.63 -5.87 -10.05
C ASP A 88 -12.89 -6.04 -8.55
N ASP A 89 -13.89 -6.83 -8.20
CA ASP A 89 -14.28 -7.02 -6.79
C ASP A 89 -13.12 -7.57 -5.96
N SER A 90 -12.29 -8.45 -6.55
CA SER A 90 -11.11 -9.01 -5.89
C SER A 90 -10.03 -7.96 -5.63
N ALA A 91 -9.82 -7.01 -6.54
CA ALA A 91 -8.87 -5.92 -6.38
C ALA A 91 -9.33 -4.93 -5.30
N VAL A 92 -10.64 -4.66 -5.24
CA VAL A 92 -11.24 -3.80 -4.22
C VAL A 92 -11.08 -4.42 -2.83
N GLU A 93 -11.47 -5.69 -2.66
CA GLU A 93 -11.32 -6.42 -1.39
C GLU A 93 -9.85 -6.49 -0.94
N LEU A 94 -8.93 -6.73 -1.87
CA LEU A 94 -7.50 -6.76 -1.56
C LEU A 94 -6.99 -5.38 -1.12
N THR A 95 -7.43 -4.31 -1.77
CA THR A 95 -7.03 -2.94 -1.42
C THR A 95 -7.51 -2.57 -0.02
N GLU A 96 -8.75 -2.91 0.33
CA GLU A 96 -9.29 -2.74 1.69
C GLU A 96 -8.45 -3.53 2.70
N ARG A 97 -8.26 -4.83 2.46
CA ARG A 97 -7.54 -5.74 3.35
C ARG A 97 -6.08 -5.32 3.56
N ILE A 98 -5.33 -5.00 2.51
CA ILE A 98 -3.93 -4.55 2.64
C ILE A 98 -3.85 -3.26 3.44
N THR A 99 -4.77 -2.31 3.21
CA THR A 99 -4.78 -1.04 3.94
C THR A 99 -4.98 -1.26 5.44
N GLU A 100 -5.98 -2.06 5.82
CA GLU A 100 -6.26 -2.40 7.23
C GLU A 100 -5.09 -3.12 7.90
N LEU A 101 -4.44 -4.03 7.17
CA LEU A 101 -3.30 -4.78 7.68
C LEU A 101 -2.05 -3.90 7.86
N LEU A 102 -1.82 -2.93 6.97
CA LEU A 102 -0.77 -1.93 7.12
C LEU A 102 -1.05 -0.96 8.28
N ASP A 103 -2.29 -0.54 8.49
CA ASP A 103 -2.69 0.26 9.66
C ASP A 103 -2.38 -0.47 10.97
N ALA A 104 -2.71 -1.76 11.02
CA ALA A 104 -2.42 -2.65 12.13
C ALA A 104 -0.91 -2.84 12.36
N ALA A 105 -0.13 -2.90 11.29
CA ALA A 105 1.32 -2.98 11.35
C ALA A 105 1.92 -1.69 11.94
N ASP A 106 1.47 -0.52 11.49
CA ASP A 106 1.90 0.77 12.02
C ASP A 106 1.57 0.92 13.50
N GLU A 107 0.38 0.49 13.93
CA GLU A 107 -0.04 0.49 15.34
C GLU A 107 0.86 -0.41 16.20
N PHE A 108 1.16 -1.61 15.70
CA PHE A 108 2.08 -2.53 16.37
C PHE A 108 3.50 -1.95 16.47
N CYS A 109 4.01 -1.35 15.39
CA CYS A 109 5.33 -0.72 15.38
C CYS A 109 5.42 0.52 16.29
N ARG A 110 4.30 1.24 16.50
CA ARG A 110 4.23 2.37 17.44
C ARG A 110 4.11 1.95 18.91
N SER A 111 3.61 0.74 19.18
CA SER A 111 3.33 0.25 20.54
C SER A 111 4.41 -0.67 21.12
N GLY A 112 5.22 -1.32 20.28
CA GLY A 112 6.48 -1.97 20.67
C GLY A 112 7.68 -1.17 20.17
N ASP A 113 8.87 -1.33 20.76
CA ASP A 113 10.11 -0.61 20.38
C ASP A 113 10.64 -0.88 18.94
N LEU A 114 9.77 -1.32 18.01
CA LEU A 114 10.01 -1.48 16.57
C LEU A 114 9.76 -0.17 15.81
N LEU A 115 10.10 0.98 16.43
CA LEU A 115 9.83 2.32 15.92
C LEU A 115 10.47 2.61 14.55
N THR A 116 11.45 1.80 14.13
CA THR A 116 12.13 1.93 12.83
C THR A 116 11.29 1.50 11.64
N LEU A 117 10.09 0.95 11.83
CA LEU A 117 9.26 0.38 10.76
C LEU A 117 7.90 1.09 10.57
N ALA A 118 7.57 2.12 11.35
CA ALA A 118 6.32 2.84 11.16
C ALA A 118 6.34 3.66 9.86
N SER A 119 5.23 3.63 9.10
CA SER A 119 5.03 4.41 7.89
C SER A 119 5.17 5.92 8.15
N SER A 120 5.75 6.66 7.20
CA SER A 120 5.70 8.13 7.22
C SER A 120 4.24 8.62 7.09
N PRO A 121 3.90 9.81 7.61
CA PRO A 121 2.56 10.38 7.45
C PRO A 121 2.10 10.47 5.99
N ASP A 122 3.03 10.73 5.07
CA ASP A 122 2.74 10.80 3.63
C ASP A 122 2.38 9.43 3.07
N VAL A 123 3.09 8.36 3.44
CA VAL A 123 2.76 6.99 3.04
C VAL A 123 1.42 6.53 3.63
N VAL A 124 1.09 6.96 4.85
CA VAL A 124 -0.22 6.73 5.49
C VAL A 124 -1.33 7.44 4.71
N ALA A 125 -1.17 8.73 4.44
CA ALA A 125 -2.15 9.49 3.67
C ALA A 125 -2.32 8.92 2.25
N TRP A 126 -1.22 8.52 1.63
CA TRP A 126 -1.18 7.90 0.31
C TRP A 126 -1.98 6.60 0.24
N ARG A 127 -1.75 5.65 1.17
CA ARG A 127 -2.49 4.38 1.16
C ARG A 127 -3.98 4.59 1.35
N HIS A 128 -4.37 5.53 2.21
CA HIS A 128 -5.77 5.80 2.51
C HIS A 128 -6.45 6.44 1.31
N TRP A 129 -5.83 7.44 0.69
CA TRP A 129 -6.34 8.04 -0.53
C TRP A 129 -6.47 7.00 -1.65
N TRP A 130 -5.46 6.14 -1.85
CA TRP A 130 -5.51 5.08 -2.86
C TRP A 130 -6.71 4.15 -2.64
N ARG A 131 -6.88 3.67 -1.40
CA ARG A 131 -8.04 2.85 -1.02
C ARG A 131 -9.34 3.58 -1.30
N ASP A 132 -9.47 4.84 -0.89
CA ASP A 132 -10.71 5.60 -1.03
C ASP A 132 -11.05 5.81 -2.52
N GLN A 133 -10.05 6.06 -3.37
CA GLN A 133 -10.24 6.15 -4.82
C GLN A 133 -10.66 4.81 -5.43
N VAL A 134 -9.99 3.71 -5.08
CA VAL A 134 -10.33 2.39 -5.62
C VAL A 134 -11.73 1.96 -5.18
N VAL A 135 -12.03 2.02 -3.88
CA VAL A 135 -13.30 1.57 -3.31
C VAL A 135 -14.44 2.47 -3.78
N GLY A 136 -14.30 3.79 -3.64
CA GLY A 136 -15.35 4.75 -4.00
C GLY A 136 -15.70 4.73 -5.48
N GLN A 137 -14.70 4.71 -6.37
CA GLN A 137 -14.97 4.65 -7.80
C GLN A 137 -15.48 3.26 -8.21
N ALA A 138 -14.94 2.16 -7.67
CA ALA A 138 -15.36 0.81 -8.03
C ALA A 138 -16.79 0.48 -7.56
N ARG A 139 -17.10 0.75 -6.28
CA ARG A 139 -18.38 0.37 -5.66
C ARG A 139 -19.47 1.41 -5.84
N GLU A 140 -19.14 2.68 -5.67
CA GLU A 140 -20.14 3.77 -5.61
C GLU A 140 -20.22 4.55 -6.93
N GLY A 141 -19.21 4.44 -7.79
CA GLY A 141 -19.11 5.28 -8.99
C GLY A 141 -18.83 6.74 -8.66
N ALA A 142 -18.15 6.99 -7.54
CA ALA A 142 -17.69 8.32 -7.18
C ALA A 142 -16.80 8.93 -8.27
N GLU A 143 -16.78 10.26 -8.35
CA GLU A 143 -15.85 10.98 -9.21
C GLU A 143 -14.41 10.91 -8.65
N PRO A 144 -13.37 10.83 -9.49
CA PRO A 144 -11.99 10.76 -9.04
C PRO A 144 -11.56 12.07 -8.37
N VAL A 145 -10.91 11.94 -7.22
CA VAL A 145 -10.37 13.07 -6.46
C VAL A 145 -8.84 13.08 -6.61
N PRO A 146 -8.23 14.15 -7.13
CA PRO A 146 -6.78 14.23 -7.25
C PRO A 146 -6.05 14.09 -5.92
N TRP A 147 -4.86 13.47 -5.97
CA TRP A 147 -3.96 13.50 -4.84
C TRP A 147 -3.60 14.94 -4.50
N THR A 148 -3.71 15.28 -3.23
CA THR A 148 -3.22 16.54 -2.68
C THR A 148 -2.23 16.17 -1.58
N SER A 149 -1.00 16.67 -1.70
CA SER A 149 0.01 16.44 -0.68
C SER A 149 -0.53 16.85 0.68
N VAL A 150 -0.27 16.06 1.71
CA VAL A 150 -0.34 16.56 3.07
C VAL A 150 0.84 17.52 3.19
N THR A 151 0.65 18.79 2.82
CA THR A 151 1.68 19.79 3.05
C THR A 151 1.95 19.81 4.55
N GLN A 152 3.06 19.22 4.99
CA GLN A 152 3.58 19.50 6.32
C GLN A 152 3.90 21.00 6.36
N PRO A 153 3.31 21.78 7.30
CA PRO A 153 3.87 23.07 7.64
C PRO A 153 5.28 22.93 8.24
#